data_AF-A0A8T5PIW6-F1
#
_entry.id   AF-A0A8T5PIW6-F1
#
_cell.length_a   1.000
_cell.length_b   1.000
_cell.length_c   1.000
_cell.angle_alpha   90.00
_cell.angle_beta   90.00
_cell.angle_gamma   90.00
#
_symmetry.space_group_name_H-M   'P 1'
#
loop_
_entity.id
_entity.type
_entity.pdbx_description
1 polymer ?
#
loop_
_entity_poly.entity_id
_entity_poly.type
_entity_poly.pdbx_seq_one_letter_code
_entity_poly.pdbx_strand_id
1 'polypeptide(L)'
;MAEETMLIVGSIVIGILVFMLTYRFFIIISYNSLNIMALNEFNKFYSEIDFVCSQETKSTAKINFTITENTRVVYASDNQKPVLKVTENIKNGKISDGNYICMQFKNQQEPKCYETKCKVYMPYVGSLEIWNDFKLFVNKILGKPLVKEYDFEIKKTIYGVDLSYEGYDSLKVPVLAVSYIPLDTNGEIDTSLTGDWKEKDKEKLENYTVELTENLCSLITEGTIYKYFDNYENTPSLNYYFIGLEKRYEILPKKNGFVDLKKILEDIDICEYVDDSNVKEVWVWVYRDNDKPVEFSTVFGHNSKNFWNFDVDSDGEKDFGLIGSYHLNDLPVCKNSYTVYNFLITSSLGEIIGNYTHRIEKTLSYVDENTWLRFNSSCGTTDCPPNLDWPYCLYYWNSEEEKNSNCVSWYRENEYFSAINCHTWYGSICEDDFGLKYKIWWMQNIPGKNNGIKLDDGSKIKNWWEFIGNFDKALMKEGLIE
;
A
#
# COMPACT_ATOMS: atom_id res chain seq x y z
N MET A 1 72.20 -22.70 -12.23
CA MET A 1 71.48 -21.45 -12.60
C MET A 1 70.19 -21.66 -13.40
N ALA A 2 70.18 -22.15 -14.65
CA ALA A 2 68.91 -22.32 -15.39
C ALA A 2 67.94 -23.33 -14.75
N GLU A 3 68.45 -24.46 -14.25
CA GLU A 3 67.64 -25.53 -13.65
C GLU A 3 67.03 -25.13 -12.29
N GLU A 4 67.81 -24.52 -11.40
CA GLU A 4 67.33 -24.02 -10.11
C GLU A 4 66.26 -22.94 -10.27
N THR A 5 66.42 -22.06 -11.25
CA THR A 5 65.44 -20.99 -11.53
C THR A 5 64.12 -21.59 -12.04
N MET A 6 64.19 -22.63 -12.88
CA MET A 6 63.01 -23.33 -13.39
C MET A 6 62.23 -24.05 -12.28
N LEU A 7 62.93 -24.67 -11.33
CA LEU A 7 62.30 -25.33 -10.17
C LEU A 7 61.62 -24.32 -9.24
N ILE A 8 62.26 -23.18 -8.98
CA ILE A 8 61.68 -22.10 -8.16
C ILE A 8 60.40 -21.56 -8.83
N VAL A 9 60.48 -21.20 -10.11
CA VAL A 9 59.31 -20.68 -10.85
C VAL A 9 58.19 -21.73 -10.91
N GLY A 10 58.51 -23.00 -11.16
CA GLY A 10 57.55 -24.10 -11.15
C GLY A 10 56.83 -24.25 -9.81
N SER A 11 57.57 -24.17 -8.69
CA SER A 11 56.99 -24.27 -7.35
C SER A 11 56.05 -23.11 -7.01
N ILE A 12 56.38 -21.88 -7.44
CA ILE A 12 55.54 -20.69 -7.24
C ILE A 12 54.24 -20.83 -8.05
N VAL A 13 54.33 -21.25 -9.32
CA VAL A 13 53.15 -21.45 -10.17
C VAL A 13 52.24 -22.53 -9.60
N ILE A 14 52.79 -23.65 -9.15
CA ILE A 14 52.01 -24.71 -8.49
C ILE A 14 51.38 -24.20 -7.20
N GLY A 15 52.10 -23.45 -6.37
CA GLY A 15 51.58 -22.85 -5.14
C GLY A 15 50.40 -21.91 -5.39
N ILE A 16 50.51 -21.03 -6.39
CA ILE A 16 49.42 -20.12 -6.79
C ILE A 16 48.22 -20.92 -7.33
N LEU A 17 48.43 -21.95 -8.15
CA LEU A 17 47.34 -22.81 -8.64
C LEU A 17 46.62 -23.55 -7.51
N VAL A 18 47.35 -24.15 -6.57
CA VAL A 18 46.78 -24.82 -5.40
C VAL A 18 46.02 -23.83 -4.53
N PHE A 19 46.57 -22.64 -4.31
CA PHE A 19 45.89 -21.57 -3.57
C PHE A 19 44.58 -21.16 -4.25
N MET A 20 44.59 -20.90 -5.55
CA MET A 20 43.39 -20.53 -6.31
C MET A 20 42.31 -21.62 -6.28
N LEU A 21 42.71 -22.89 -6.45
CA LEU A 21 41.79 -24.03 -6.36
C LEU A 21 41.19 -24.14 -4.96
N THR A 22 42.02 -24.09 -3.92
CA THR A 22 41.58 -24.18 -2.52
C THR A 22 40.66 -23.01 -2.15
N TYR A 23 41.01 -21.79 -2.57
CA TYR A 23 40.19 -20.61 -2.38
C TYR A 23 38.84 -20.74 -3.08
N ARG A 24 38.81 -21.24 -4.32
CA ARG A 24 37.57 -21.51 -5.05
C ARG A 24 36.72 -22.58 -4.36
N PHE A 25 37.32 -23.66 -3.89
CA PHE A 25 36.63 -24.69 -3.10
C PHE A 25 36.04 -24.12 -1.82
N PHE A 26 36.79 -23.27 -1.11
CA PHE A 26 36.31 -22.61 0.09
C PHE A 26 35.11 -21.70 -0.20
N ILE A 27 35.16 -20.90 -1.27
CA ILE A 27 34.02 -20.07 -1.70
C ILE A 27 32.80 -20.94 -1.99
N ILE A 28 32.95 -22.03 -2.74
CA ILE A 28 31.82 -22.91 -3.11
C ILE A 28 31.22 -23.56 -1.86
N ILE A 29 32.04 -24.06 -0.94
CA ILE A 29 31.57 -24.68 0.31
C ILE A 29 30.86 -23.64 1.17
N SER A 30 31.44 -22.45 1.33
CA SER A 30 30.83 -21.34 2.07
C SER A 30 29.47 -20.96 1.47
N TYR A 31 29.41 -20.83 0.15
CA TYR A 31 28.19 -20.49 -0.58
C TYR A 31 27.10 -21.55 -0.39
N ASN A 32 27.45 -22.83 -0.53
CA ASN A 32 26.53 -23.94 -0.32
C ASN A 32 26.05 -24.01 1.14
N SER A 33 26.94 -23.76 2.11
CA SER A 33 26.58 -23.71 3.52
C SER A 33 25.56 -22.61 3.82
N LEU A 34 25.72 -21.41 3.24
CA LEU A 34 24.77 -20.32 3.37
C LEU A 34 23.41 -20.67 2.74
N ASN A 35 23.40 -21.31 1.57
CA ASN A 35 22.14 -21.73 0.94
C ASN A 35 21.41 -22.80 1.74
N ILE A 36 22.13 -23.75 2.36
CA ILE A 36 21.53 -24.76 3.25
C ILE A 36 20.93 -24.08 4.48
N MET A 37 21.65 -23.13 5.10
CA MET A 37 21.14 -22.35 6.22
C MET A 37 19.86 -21.60 5.85
N ALA A 38 19.87 -20.87 4.73
CA ALA A 38 18.70 -20.15 4.25
C ALA A 38 17.51 -21.08 3.95
N LEU A 39 17.74 -22.28 3.41
CA LEU A 39 16.68 -23.26 3.19
C LEU A 39 16.08 -23.79 4.49
N ASN A 40 16.91 -24.04 5.50
CA ASN A 40 16.43 -24.49 6.81
C ASN A 40 15.60 -23.41 7.50
N GLU A 41 16.07 -22.16 7.50
CA GLU A 41 15.31 -21.02 8.02
C GLU A 41 14.00 -20.82 7.26
N PHE A 42 14.03 -20.95 5.93
CA PHE A 42 12.82 -20.83 5.10
C PHE A 42 11.80 -21.94 5.38
N ASN A 43 12.24 -23.19 5.54
CA ASN A 43 11.35 -24.30 5.87
C ASN A 43 10.70 -24.11 7.25
N LYS A 44 11.46 -23.62 8.23
CA LYS A 44 10.95 -23.26 9.55
C LYS A 44 9.92 -22.14 9.46
N PHE A 45 10.23 -21.09 8.70
CA PHE A 45 9.33 -19.96 8.46
C PHE A 45 8.01 -20.39 7.82
N TYR A 46 8.07 -21.18 6.74
CA TYR A 46 6.90 -21.77 6.10
C TYR A 46 6.07 -22.62 7.07
N SER A 47 6.73 -23.49 7.85
CA SER A 47 6.02 -24.38 8.78
C SER A 47 5.24 -23.62 9.85
N GLU A 48 5.79 -22.50 10.34
CA GLU A 48 5.10 -21.63 11.30
C GLU A 48 3.89 -20.94 10.67
N ILE A 49 4.04 -20.41 9.44
CA ILE A 49 2.92 -19.82 8.69
C ILE A 49 1.80 -20.85 8.48
N ASP A 50 2.14 -22.05 8.02
CA ASP A 50 1.15 -23.11 7.77
C ASP A 50 0.48 -23.60 9.06
N PHE A 51 1.22 -23.61 10.17
CA PHE A 51 0.66 -23.88 11.49
C PHE A 51 -0.37 -22.83 11.90
N VAL A 52 -0.04 -21.53 11.79
CA VAL A 52 -0.96 -20.42 12.09
C VAL A 52 -2.17 -20.43 11.15
N CYS A 53 -1.98 -20.76 9.86
CA CYS A 53 -3.08 -20.93 8.91
C CYS A 53 -4.11 -21.95 9.38
N SER A 54 -3.70 -22.97 10.15
CA SER A 54 -4.55 -24.03 10.69
C SER A 54 -5.22 -23.67 12.03
N GLN A 55 -4.89 -22.52 12.62
CA GLN A 55 -5.47 -22.07 13.90
C GLN A 55 -6.76 -21.27 13.68
N GLU A 56 -7.47 -21.03 14.78
CA GLU A 56 -8.64 -20.14 14.82
C GLU A 56 -8.24 -18.68 14.51
N THR A 57 -9.20 -17.89 14.04
CA THR A 57 -9.01 -16.46 13.78
C THR A 57 -8.54 -15.73 15.04
N LYS A 58 -7.79 -14.64 14.87
CA LYS A 58 -7.12 -13.87 15.95
C LYS A 58 -5.92 -14.55 16.60
N SER A 59 -5.61 -15.80 16.25
CA SER A 59 -4.37 -16.45 16.70
C SER A 59 -3.15 -15.67 16.20
N THR A 60 -2.14 -15.51 17.06
CA THR A 60 -0.90 -14.81 16.74
C THR A 60 0.31 -15.68 17.04
N ALA A 61 1.33 -15.63 16.19
CA ALA A 61 2.64 -16.23 16.44
C ALA A 61 3.76 -15.22 16.17
N LYS A 62 4.90 -15.40 16.82
CA LYS A 62 6.12 -14.61 16.56
C LYS A 62 7.23 -15.51 16.09
N ILE A 63 7.92 -15.12 15.03
CA ILE A 63 9.05 -15.87 14.49
C ILE A 63 10.20 -14.93 14.14
N ASN A 64 11.38 -15.24 14.67
CA ASN A 64 12.63 -14.68 14.17
C ASN A 64 13.03 -15.45 12.91
N PHE A 65 13.10 -14.74 11.78
CA PHE A 65 13.45 -15.27 10.48
C PHE A 65 14.75 -14.64 10.00
N THR A 66 15.75 -15.49 9.75
CA THR A 66 17.07 -15.04 9.28
C THR A 66 17.24 -15.36 7.80
N ILE A 67 17.62 -14.37 7.00
CA ILE A 67 17.98 -14.52 5.60
C ILE A 67 19.48 -14.26 5.40
N THR A 68 20.08 -15.00 4.48
CA THR A 68 21.48 -14.80 4.07
C THR A 68 21.59 -13.77 2.93
N GLU A 69 22.78 -13.22 2.71
CA GLU A 69 23.09 -12.34 1.58
C GLU A 69 22.85 -12.94 0.18
N ASN A 70 22.72 -14.27 0.10
CA ASN A 70 22.43 -14.98 -1.13
C ASN A 70 20.93 -15.04 -1.42
N THR A 71 20.09 -14.79 -0.42
CA THR A 71 18.64 -14.80 -0.56
C THR A 71 18.18 -13.55 -1.30
N ARG A 72 17.74 -13.70 -2.55
CA ARG A 72 17.23 -12.60 -3.38
C ARG A 72 15.93 -12.06 -2.81
N VAL A 73 14.97 -12.95 -2.54
CA VAL A 73 13.64 -12.56 -2.04
C VAL A 73 12.92 -13.74 -1.38
N VAL A 74 12.04 -13.42 -0.43
CA VAL A 74 11.00 -14.27 0.14
C VAL A 74 9.67 -13.50 0.05
N TYR A 75 8.64 -14.17 -0.45
CA TYR A 75 7.34 -13.54 -0.78
C TYR A 75 6.21 -14.56 -0.84
N ALA A 76 4.97 -14.07 -0.78
CA ALA A 76 3.76 -14.85 -1.07
C ALA A 76 3.33 -14.67 -2.53
N SER A 77 2.75 -15.71 -3.15
CA SER A 77 2.30 -15.68 -4.54
C SER A 77 1.23 -16.74 -4.81
N ASP A 78 0.32 -16.49 -5.74
CA ASP A 78 -0.63 -17.50 -6.24
C ASP A 78 -0.04 -18.39 -7.35
N ASN A 79 1.17 -18.08 -7.82
CA ASN A 79 1.89 -18.90 -8.79
C ASN A 79 3.37 -19.06 -8.42
N GLN A 80 4.01 -20.08 -8.97
CA GLN A 80 5.41 -20.41 -8.67
C GLN A 80 6.40 -19.66 -9.58
N LYS A 81 6.04 -18.49 -10.11
CA LYS A 81 6.90 -17.73 -11.03
C LYS A 81 7.81 -16.77 -10.28
N PRO A 82 9.01 -16.48 -10.81
CA PRO A 82 9.89 -15.48 -10.23
C PRO A 82 9.30 -14.08 -10.31
N VAL A 83 9.54 -13.29 -9.28
CA VAL A 83 9.08 -11.89 -9.20
C VAL A 83 10.06 -10.95 -9.91
N LEU A 84 9.49 -9.96 -10.60
CA LEU A 84 10.21 -8.85 -11.22
C LEU A 84 10.37 -7.69 -10.21
N LYS A 85 11.37 -6.82 -10.43
CA LYS A 85 11.60 -5.62 -9.61
C LYS A 85 11.73 -5.88 -8.09
N VAL A 86 12.30 -7.03 -7.71
CA VAL A 86 12.49 -7.44 -6.31
C VAL A 86 13.07 -6.35 -5.42
N THR A 87 14.12 -5.64 -5.87
CA THR A 87 14.75 -4.56 -5.09
C THR A 87 13.77 -3.44 -4.75
N GLU A 88 12.97 -3.00 -5.73
CA GLU A 88 11.96 -1.96 -5.57
C GLU A 88 10.86 -2.44 -4.61
N ASN A 89 10.39 -3.68 -4.78
CA ASN A 89 9.36 -4.27 -3.91
C ASN A 89 9.80 -4.36 -2.44
N ILE A 90 11.06 -4.77 -2.19
CA ILE A 90 11.62 -4.84 -0.82
C ILE A 90 11.78 -3.42 -0.24
N LYS A 91 12.38 -2.49 -1.00
CA LYS A 91 12.59 -1.11 -0.54
C LYS A 91 11.26 -0.42 -0.19
N ASN A 92 10.26 -0.57 -1.06
CA ASN A 92 8.95 0.05 -0.87
C ASN A 92 8.08 -0.72 0.12
N GLY A 93 8.59 -1.81 0.70
CA GLY A 93 7.85 -2.66 1.62
C GLY A 93 6.57 -3.23 1.03
N LYS A 94 6.49 -3.39 -0.29
CA LYS A 94 5.28 -3.84 -1.01
C LYS A 94 4.76 -5.13 -0.37
N ILE A 95 3.44 -5.24 -0.22
CA ILE A 95 2.82 -6.50 0.24
C ILE A 95 2.74 -7.46 -0.95
N SER A 96 3.10 -8.70 -0.69
CA SER A 96 2.93 -9.87 -1.55
C SER A 96 1.86 -10.76 -0.94
N ASP A 97 1.08 -11.41 -1.78
CA ASP A 97 0.01 -12.29 -1.33
C ASP A 97 -0.18 -13.52 -2.21
N GLY A 98 -0.78 -14.56 -1.62
CA GLY A 98 -1.20 -15.75 -2.33
C GLY A 98 -1.11 -17.03 -1.50
N ASN A 99 -1.35 -18.16 -2.16
CA ASN A 99 -1.41 -19.48 -1.52
C ASN A 99 -0.06 -20.21 -1.45
N TYR A 100 1.00 -19.64 -2.01
CA TYR A 100 2.36 -20.17 -1.90
C TYR A 100 3.27 -19.19 -1.17
N ILE A 101 4.20 -19.73 -0.37
CA ILE A 101 5.35 -18.99 0.14
C ILE A 101 6.57 -19.41 -0.65
N CYS A 102 7.23 -18.44 -1.28
CA CYS A 102 8.31 -18.64 -2.23
C CYS A 102 9.61 -17.97 -1.75
N MET A 103 10.74 -18.62 -1.99
CA MET A 103 12.09 -18.07 -1.79
C MET A 103 12.92 -18.23 -3.05
N GLN A 104 13.68 -17.21 -3.40
CA GLN A 104 14.62 -17.25 -4.53
C GLN A 104 16.02 -16.85 -4.09
N PHE A 105 17.04 -17.56 -4.56
CA PHE A 105 18.45 -17.19 -4.42
C PHE A 105 18.91 -16.28 -5.58
N LYS A 106 19.89 -15.41 -5.35
CA LYS A 106 20.41 -14.47 -6.36
C LYS A 106 20.98 -15.16 -7.62
N ASN A 107 21.47 -16.40 -7.48
CA ASN A 107 22.03 -17.17 -8.59
C ASN A 107 21.04 -18.16 -9.24
N GLN A 108 19.77 -18.15 -8.85
CA GLN A 108 18.74 -19.06 -9.36
C GLN A 108 17.65 -18.28 -10.07
N GLN A 109 17.22 -18.78 -11.23
CA GLN A 109 16.14 -18.19 -12.01
C GLN A 109 14.77 -18.54 -11.44
N GLU A 110 14.59 -19.78 -10.97
CA GLU A 110 13.32 -20.27 -10.44
C GLU A 110 13.29 -20.19 -8.91
N PRO A 111 12.15 -19.78 -8.32
CA PRO A 111 11.95 -19.81 -6.88
C PRO A 111 11.66 -21.24 -6.38
N LYS A 112 11.85 -21.44 -5.08
CA LYS A 112 11.32 -22.61 -4.36
C LYS A 112 10.07 -22.18 -3.61
N CYS A 113 8.95 -22.83 -3.90
CA CYS A 113 7.65 -22.47 -3.33
C CYS A 113 7.03 -23.63 -2.57
N TYR A 114 6.34 -23.31 -1.47
CA TYR A 114 5.56 -24.25 -0.68
C TYR A 114 4.12 -23.74 -0.58
N GLU A 115 3.17 -24.62 -0.88
CA GLU A 115 1.74 -24.32 -0.76
C GLU A 115 1.33 -24.25 0.71
N THR A 116 0.51 -23.27 1.05
CA THR A 116 0.01 -23.02 2.41
C THR A 116 -1.47 -23.34 2.48
N LYS A 117 -1.96 -23.70 3.66
CA LYS A 117 -3.39 -24.02 3.88
C LYS A 117 -4.33 -22.82 3.79
N CYS A 118 -3.81 -21.60 3.79
CA CYS A 118 -4.59 -20.38 3.69
C CYS A 118 -3.79 -19.28 2.99
N LYS A 119 -4.47 -18.28 2.45
CA LYS A 119 -3.82 -17.16 1.77
C LYS A 119 -2.92 -16.39 2.74
N VAL A 120 -1.71 -16.03 2.29
CA VAL A 120 -0.72 -15.31 3.08
C VAL A 120 -0.56 -13.89 2.55
N TYR A 121 -0.38 -12.91 3.43
CA TYR A 121 -0.11 -11.50 3.10
C TYR A 121 1.14 -11.06 3.84
N MET A 122 2.24 -10.87 3.13
CA MET A 122 3.52 -10.51 3.74
C MET A 122 4.29 -9.47 2.93
N PRO A 123 5.06 -8.58 3.58
CA PRO A 123 5.98 -7.72 2.85
C PRO A 123 7.02 -8.55 2.11
N TYR A 124 7.44 -8.10 0.93
CA TYR A 124 8.63 -8.65 0.28
C TYR A 124 9.85 -8.45 1.20
N VAL A 125 10.52 -9.54 1.56
CA VAL A 125 11.77 -9.48 2.33
C VAL A 125 12.90 -10.15 1.58
N GLY A 126 14.13 -9.70 1.79
CA GLY A 126 15.27 -10.18 1.01
C GLY A 126 16.53 -9.42 1.36
N SER A 127 17.66 -9.92 0.87
CA SER A 127 18.94 -9.24 1.03
C SER A 127 19.18 -8.36 -0.19
N LEU A 128 19.21 -7.05 0.03
CA LEU A 128 19.62 -6.13 -1.01
C LEU A 128 21.11 -6.33 -1.31
N GLU A 129 21.61 -5.69 -2.37
CA GLU A 129 23.05 -5.62 -2.58
C GLU A 129 23.74 -5.00 -1.37
N ILE A 130 24.93 -5.49 -1.02
CA ILE A 130 25.63 -5.13 0.23
C ILE A 130 25.78 -3.61 0.37
N TRP A 131 26.01 -2.90 -0.74
CA TRP A 131 26.15 -1.44 -0.76
C TRP A 131 24.86 -0.68 -0.49
N ASN A 132 23.71 -1.35 -0.67
CA ASN A 132 22.37 -0.82 -0.46
C ASN A 132 21.75 -1.31 0.85
N ASP A 133 22.46 -2.14 1.64
CA ASP A 133 22.02 -2.62 2.94
C ASP A 133 23.10 -2.34 4.00
N PHE A 134 22.91 -1.28 4.78
CA PHE A 134 23.87 -0.84 5.78
C PHE A 134 24.20 -1.94 6.81
N LYS A 135 23.24 -2.78 7.20
CA LYS A 135 23.48 -3.88 8.16
C LYS A 135 24.42 -4.93 7.56
N LEU A 136 24.20 -5.32 6.31
CA LEU A 136 25.09 -6.24 5.59
C LEU A 136 26.48 -5.65 5.37
N PHE A 137 26.57 -4.36 5.00
CA PHE A 137 27.84 -3.67 4.84
C PHE A 137 28.65 -3.62 6.13
N VAL A 138 28.02 -3.27 7.26
CA VAL A 138 28.67 -3.26 8.58
C VAL A 138 29.12 -4.67 8.97
N ASN A 139 28.28 -5.68 8.76
CA ASN A 139 28.65 -7.07 9.05
C ASN A 139 29.88 -7.51 8.25
N LYS A 140 29.99 -7.10 6.98
CA LYS A 140 31.16 -7.38 6.14
C LYS A 140 32.44 -6.78 6.69
N ILE A 141 32.41 -5.52 7.12
CA ILE A 141 33.57 -4.84 7.71
C ILE A 141 34.01 -5.53 9.01
N LEU A 142 33.05 -5.96 9.82
CA LEU A 142 33.30 -6.58 11.12
C LEU A 142 33.63 -8.09 11.03
N GLY A 143 33.64 -8.68 9.83
CA GLY A 143 33.81 -10.13 9.66
C GLY A 143 32.69 -10.97 10.28
N LYS A 144 31.50 -10.38 10.45
CA LYS A 144 30.29 -11.06 10.95
C LYS A 144 29.57 -11.78 9.80
N PRO A 145 28.72 -12.77 10.10
CA PRO A 145 27.86 -13.39 9.09
C PRO A 145 27.03 -12.35 8.34
N LEU A 146 26.98 -12.47 7.01
CA LEU A 146 26.24 -11.59 6.12
C LEU A 146 24.77 -12.02 6.07
N VAL A 147 24.10 -11.81 7.19
CA VAL A 147 22.69 -12.18 7.42
C VAL A 147 21.86 -10.97 7.85
N LYS A 148 20.57 -11.04 7.56
CA LYS A 148 19.55 -10.09 8.01
C LYS A 148 18.48 -10.85 8.76
N GLU A 149 18.02 -10.28 9.86
CA GLU A 149 17.05 -10.89 10.76
C GLU A 149 15.76 -10.06 10.69
N TYR A 150 14.63 -10.76 10.71
CA TYR A 150 13.29 -10.19 10.72
C TYR A 150 12.50 -10.83 11.85
N ASP A 151 12.00 -10.02 12.78
CA ASP A 151 11.12 -10.49 13.82
C ASP A 151 9.66 -10.31 13.37
N PHE A 152 9.11 -11.37 12.78
CA PHE A 152 7.75 -11.37 12.26
C PHE A 152 6.72 -11.64 13.35
N GLU A 153 5.61 -10.91 13.27
CA GLU A 153 4.33 -11.25 13.89
C GLU A 153 3.39 -11.77 12.79
N ILE A 154 2.90 -12.99 12.97
CA ILE A 154 1.96 -13.66 12.08
C ILE A 154 0.60 -13.65 12.76
N LYS A 155 -0.40 -13.02 12.15
CA LYS A 155 -1.77 -12.96 12.68
C LYS A 155 -2.72 -13.72 11.76
N LYS A 156 -3.48 -14.69 12.31
CA LYS A 156 -4.60 -15.33 11.61
C LYS A 156 -5.78 -14.34 11.55
N THR A 157 -6.26 -14.10 10.34
CA THR A 157 -7.44 -13.29 10.01
C THR A 157 -8.50 -14.16 9.36
N ILE A 158 -9.68 -13.60 9.09
CA ILE A 158 -10.74 -14.31 8.36
C ILE A 158 -10.36 -14.58 6.89
N TYR A 159 -9.53 -13.72 6.30
CA TYR A 159 -9.11 -13.81 4.91
C TYR A 159 -7.80 -14.58 4.70
N GLY A 160 -7.10 -14.97 5.77
CA GLY A 160 -5.80 -15.64 5.65
C GLY A 160 -4.88 -15.41 6.84
N VAL A 161 -3.58 -15.28 6.58
CA VAL A 161 -2.58 -14.87 7.58
C VAL A 161 -1.87 -13.60 7.14
N ASP A 162 -1.78 -12.67 8.06
CA ASP A 162 -1.21 -11.35 7.86
C ASP A 162 0.12 -11.26 8.61
N LEU A 163 1.20 -10.98 7.88
CA LEU A 163 2.54 -10.85 8.43
C LEU A 163 2.97 -9.38 8.47
N SER A 164 3.58 -9.02 9.59
CA SER A 164 4.30 -7.76 9.80
C SER A 164 5.60 -8.04 10.56
N TYR A 165 6.57 -7.13 10.52
CA TYR A 165 7.81 -7.29 11.28
C TYR A 165 8.24 -5.94 11.88
N GLU A 166 9.05 -5.98 12.95
CA GLU A 166 9.59 -4.77 13.58
C GLU A 166 10.56 -4.04 12.63
N GLY A 167 10.29 -2.76 12.37
CA GLY A 167 10.98 -1.98 11.34
C GLY A 167 10.32 -2.06 9.95
N TYR A 168 9.10 -2.61 9.85
CA TYR A 168 8.23 -2.35 8.72
C TYR A 168 7.68 -0.92 8.83
N ASP A 169 8.27 0.01 8.08
CA ASP A 169 8.07 1.44 8.26
C ASP A 169 6.78 2.00 7.63
N SER A 170 5.93 1.16 7.04
CA SER A 170 4.69 1.57 6.37
C SER A 170 3.47 1.06 7.14
N LEU A 171 2.41 1.85 7.23
CA LEU A 171 1.16 1.37 7.84
C LEU A 171 0.41 0.48 6.83
N LYS A 172 0.07 -0.73 7.24
CA LYS A 172 -0.72 -1.67 6.44
C LYS A 172 -2.19 -1.22 6.38
N VAL A 173 -2.72 -1.11 5.16
CA VAL A 173 -4.12 -0.74 4.89
C VAL A 173 -4.78 -1.88 4.10
N PRO A 174 -5.29 -2.93 4.78
CA PRO A 174 -6.05 -3.97 4.11
C PRO A 174 -7.38 -3.44 3.57
N VAL A 175 -7.64 -3.74 2.30
CA VAL A 175 -8.81 -3.30 1.52
C VAL A 175 -9.70 -4.48 1.18
N LEU A 176 -10.95 -4.45 1.64
CA LEU A 176 -12.01 -5.35 1.19
C LEU A 176 -12.75 -4.73 0.01
N ALA A 177 -12.94 -5.46 -1.08
CA ALA A 177 -13.84 -5.02 -2.14
C ALA A 177 -15.17 -5.77 -2.07
N VAL A 178 -16.26 -5.07 -2.38
CA VAL A 178 -17.60 -5.65 -2.49
C VAL A 178 -18.13 -5.34 -3.88
N SER A 179 -18.63 -6.33 -4.60
CA SER A 179 -19.20 -6.15 -5.94
C SER A 179 -20.52 -6.89 -6.07
N TYR A 180 -21.55 -6.16 -6.49
CA TYR A 180 -22.84 -6.72 -6.87
C TYR A 180 -22.85 -6.97 -8.38
N ILE A 181 -23.21 -8.16 -8.81
CA ILE A 181 -23.17 -8.63 -10.19
C ILE A 181 -24.59 -9.11 -10.55
N PRO A 182 -25.46 -8.22 -11.04
CA PRO A 182 -26.84 -8.60 -11.35
C PRO A 182 -26.84 -9.59 -12.52
N LEU A 183 -27.56 -10.70 -12.35
CA LEU A 183 -27.69 -11.73 -13.37
C LEU A 183 -29.07 -11.73 -14.01
N ASP A 184 -29.12 -11.99 -15.32
CA ASP A 184 -30.36 -12.19 -16.07
C ASP A 184 -30.92 -13.61 -15.87
N THR A 185 -32.04 -13.92 -16.52
CA THR A 185 -32.68 -15.25 -16.43
C THR A 185 -31.84 -16.39 -17.01
N ASN A 186 -30.81 -16.08 -17.81
CA ASN A 186 -29.89 -17.05 -18.39
C ASN A 186 -28.62 -17.24 -17.54
N GLY A 187 -28.48 -16.47 -16.45
CA GLY A 187 -27.29 -16.47 -15.60
C GLY A 187 -26.11 -15.67 -16.17
N GLU A 188 -26.35 -14.82 -17.18
CA GLU A 188 -25.40 -13.84 -17.70
C GLU A 188 -25.53 -12.51 -16.95
N ILE A 189 -24.54 -11.60 -17.06
CA ILE A 189 -24.69 -10.26 -16.49
C ILE A 189 -25.87 -9.53 -17.14
N ASP A 190 -26.76 -8.97 -16.32
CA ASP A 190 -27.87 -8.14 -16.78
C ASP A 190 -27.36 -6.73 -17.16
N THR A 191 -26.98 -6.60 -18.43
CA THR A 191 -26.45 -5.34 -19.00
C THR A 191 -27.48 -4.20 -19.10
N SER A 192 -28.75 -4.46 -18.77
CA SER A 192 -29.76 -3.40 -18.60
C SER A 192 -29.63 -2.71 -17.23
N LEU A 193 -29.05 -3.40 -16.24
CA LEU A 193 -28.84 -2.91 -14.87
C LEU A 193 -27.41 -2.41 -14.62
N THR A 194 -26.43 -2.82 -15.43
CA THR A 194 -25.02 -2.44 -15.23
C THR A 194 -24.58 -1.17 -15.99
N GLY A 195 -25.54 -0.38 -16.50
CA GLY A 195 -25.27 0.91 -17.14
C GLY A 195 -24.29 0.80 -18.31
N ASP A 196 -23.14 1.47 -18.20
CA ASP A 196 -22.11 1.52 -19.25
C ASP A 196 -21.37 0.18 -19.44
N TRP A 197 -21.42 -0.75 -18.48
CA TRP A 197 -20.81 -2.06 -18.62
C TRP A 197 -21.67 -2.97 -19.50
N LYS A 198 -21.12 -3.43 -20.64
CA LYS A 198 -21.85 -4.23 -21.65
C LYS A 198 -21.33 -5.66 -21.85
N GLU A 199 -20.29 -6.06 -21.15
CA GLU A 199 -19.80 -7.43 -21.18
C GLU A 199 -20.71 -8.33 -20.33
N LYS A 200 -21.13 -9.46 -20.91
CA LYS A 200 -22.09 -10.40 -20.32
C LYS A 200 -21.42 -11.51 -19.51
N ASP A 201 -20.13 -11.73 -19.75
CA ASP A 201 -19.32 -12.72 -19.05
C ASP A 201 -18.97 -12.28 -17.63
N LYS A 202 -19.47 -13.03 -16.65
CA LYS A 202 -19.21 -12.81 -15.22
C LYS A 202 -17.73 -12.86 -14.86
N GLU A 203 -16.96 -13.78 -15.45
CA GLU A 203 -15.57 -14.00 -15.07
C GLU A 203 -14.71 -12.80 -15.48
N LYS A 204 -15.03 -12.20 -16.63
CA LYS A 204 -14.37 -10.97 -17.09
C LYS A 204 -14.61 -9.79 -16.16
N LEU A 205 -15.85 -9.61 -15.69
CA LEU A 205 -16.19 -8.55 -14.75
C LEU A 205 -15.52 -8.75 -13.39
N GLU A 206 -15.51 -10.00 -12.88
CA GLU A 206 -14.83 -10.35 -11.63
C GLU A 206 -13.33 -10.06 -11.73
N ASN A 207 -12.66 -10.56 -12.78
CA ASN A 207 -11.24 -10.34 -13.01
C ASN A 207 -10.91 -8.85 -13.19
N TYR A 208 -11.75 -8.12 -13.92
CA TYR A 208 -11.59 -6.68 -14.09
C TYR A 208 -11.71 -5.92 -12.77
N THR A 209 -12.68 -6.29 -11.92
CA THR A 209 -12.87 -5.67 -10.60
C THR A 209 -11.64 -5.89 -9.71
N VAL A 210 -11.09 -7.11 -9.73
CA VAL A 210 -9.86 -7.46 -9.00
C VAL A 210 -8.68 -6.64 -9.50
N GLU A 211 -8.44 -6.65 -10.82
CA GLU A 211 -7.33 -5.90 -11.44
C GLU A 211 -7.43 -4.39 -11.15
N LEU A 212 -8.63 -3.83 -11.26
CA LEU A 212 -8.89 -2.41 -10.98
C LEU A 212 -8.60 -2.08 -9.51
N THR A 213 -9.02 -2.95 -8.59
CA THR A 213 -8.78 -2.81 -7.14
C THR A 213 -7.28 -2.88 -6.81
N GLU A 214 -6.56 -3.85 -7.37
CA GLU A 214 -5.12 -4.01 -7.15
C GLU A 214 -4.33 -2.82 -7.73
N ASN A 215 -4.69 -2.37 -8.93
CA ASN A 215 -4.10 -1.20 -9.56
C ASN A 215 -4.31 0.06 -8.71
N LEU A 216 -5.53 0.26 -8.18
CA LEU A 216 -5.83 1.38 -7.30
C LEU A 216 -5.04 1.32 -5.99
N CYS A 217 -4.93 0.13 -5.35
CA CYS A 217 -4.07 -0.06 -4.17
C CYS A 217 -2.62 0.35 -4.45
N SER A 218 -2.08 -0.06 -5.61
CA SER A 218 -0.71 0.29 -6.00
C SER A 218 -0.53 1.80 -6.18
N LEU A 219 -1.46 2.45 -6.88
CA LEU A 219 -1.42 3.89 -7.16
C LEU A 219 -1.53 4.73 -5.89
N ILE A 220 -2.44 4.39 -4.98
CA ILE A 220 -2.59 5.09 -3.70
C ILE A 220 -1.33 4.90 -2.84
N THR A 221 -0.78 3.68 -2.79
CA THR A 221 0.48 3.40 -2.08
C THR A 221 1.61 4.28 -2.58
N GLU A 222 1.78 4.39 -3.91
CA GLU A 222 2.76 5.28 -4.55
C GLU A 222 2.51 6.76 -4.21
N GLY A 223 1.25 7.18 -4.18
CA GLY A 223 0.86 8.53 -3.74
C GLY A 223 1.34 8.88 -2.34
N THR A 224 1.53 7.90 -1.46
CA THR A 224 1.99 8.15 -0.07
C THR A 224 3.50 8.20 0.10
N ILE A 225 4.28 8.09 -1.00
CA ILE A 225 5.74 8.25 -0.98
C ILE A 225 6.06 9.75 -1.00
N TYR A 226 6.36 10.29 0.18
CA TYR A 226 6.67 11.72 0.31
C TYR A 226 7.80 12.13 -0.63
N LYS A 227 7.55 13.10 -1.52
CA LYS A 227 8.51 13.67 -2.48
C LYS A 227 9.25 12.64 -3.32
N TYR A 228 8.55 11.61 -3.80
CA TYR A 228 9.14 10.57 -4.65
C TYR A 228 9.85 11.14 -5.90
N PHE A 229 9.30 12.21 -6.48
CA PHE A 229 9.89 12.91 -7.62
C PHE A 229 11.24 13.59 -7.34
N ASP A 230 11.59 13.84 -6.07
CA ASP A 230 12.86 14.43 -5.63
C ASP A 230 13.83 13.36 -5.09
N ASN A 231 13.32 12.37 -4.36
CA ASN A 231 14.11 11.29 -3.79
C ASN A 231 13.43 9.92 -3.94
N TYR A 232 13.91 9.13 -4.90
CA TYR A 232 13.43 7.76 -5.18
C TYR A 232 13.76 6.74 -4.07
N GLU A 233 14.58 7.10 -3.08
CA GLU A 233 14.86 6.26 -1.91
C GLU A 233 13.81 6.43 -0.80
N ASN A 234 12.90 7.40 -0.93
CA ASN A 234 11.78 7.54 -0.01
C ASN A 234 10.83 6.35 -0.17
N THR A 235 10.23 5.94 0.94
CA THR A 235 9.34 4.77 1.01
C THR A 235 7.92 5.22 1.35
N PRO A 236 6.89 4.42 1.02
CA PRO A 236 5.50 4.84 1.19
C PRO A 236 5.12 4.93 2.67
N SER A 237 4.24 5.87 3.03
CA SER A 237 3.73 5.98 4.39
C SER A 237 2.63 4.95 4.69
N LEU A 238 1.84 4.60 3.68
CA LEU A 238 0.80 3.58 3.72
C LEU A 238 1.08 2.48 2.71
N ASN A 239 0.68 1.25 3.01
CA ASN A 239 0.76 0.14 2.09
C ASN A 239 -0.61 -0.51 1.94
N TYR A 240 -1.25 -0.22 0.82
CA TYR A 240 -2.55 -0.75 0.46
C TYR A 240 -2.40 -2.12 -0.17
N TYR A 241 -3.22 -3.07 0.27
CA TYR A 241 -3.27 -4.38 -0.33
C TYR A 241 -4.69 -4.94 -0.28
N PHE A 242 -5.02 -5.62 -1.36
CA PHE A 242 -6.33 -6.17 -1.59
C PHE A 242 -6.48 -7.51 -0.86
N ILE A 243 -7.45 -7.62 0.06
CA ILE A 243 -7.63 -8.84 0.84
C ILE A 243 -8.65 -9.81 0.22
N GLY A 244 -9.58 -9.33 -0.61
CA GLY A 244 -10.56 -10.20 -1.26
C GLY A 244 -11.78 -9.47 -1.80
N LEU A 245 -12.48 -10.14 -2.71
CA LEU A 245 -13.71 -9.67 -3.34
C LEU A 245 -14.92 -10.43 -2.76
N GLU A 246 -15.79 -9.73 -2.03
CA GLU A 246 -17.10 -10.23 -1.69
C GLU A 246 -18.05 -10.03 -2.88
N LYS A 247 -18.45 -11.15 -3.48
CA LYS A 247 -19.28 -11.17 -4.71
C LYS A 247 -20.73 -11.49 -4.35
N ARG A 248 -21.66 -10.67 -4.85
CA ARG A 248 -23.10 -10.88 -4.70
C ARG A 248 -23.74 -10.97 -6.07
N TYR A 249 -24.36 -12.10 -6.41
CA TYR A 249 -25.02 -12.30 -7.71
C TYR A 249 -26.48 -11.85 -7.67
N GLU A 250 -26.69 -10.59 -7.29
CA GLU A 250 -27.99 -9.98 -7.13
C GLU A 250 -27.96 -8.50 -7.50
N ILE A 251 -29.13 -7.88 -7.55
CA ILE A 251 -29.27 -6.45 -7.84
C ILE A 251 -28.69 -5.65 -6.67
N LEU A 252 -27.91 -4.61 -6.98
CA LEU A 252 -27.35 -3.68 -6.00
C LEU A 252 -28.46 -3.12 -5.07
N PRO A 253 -28.37 -3.31 -3.75
CA PRO A 253 -29.35 -2.80 -2.80
C PRO A 253 -29.50 -1.29 -2.91
N LYS A 254 -30.75 -0.81 -2.95
CA LYS A 254 -31.07 0.61 -2.99
C LYS A 254 -32.11 0.99 -1.93
N LYS A 255 -31.94 2.18 -1.34
CA LYS A 255 -32.87 2.83 -0.41
C LYS A 255 -33.07 4.26 -0.86
N ASN A 256 -34.33 4.65 -1.12
CA ASN A 256 -34.70 5.99 -1.61
C ASN A 256 -33.95 6.42 -2.88
N GLY A 257 -33.65 5.49 -3.79
CA GLY A 257 -32.88 5.73 -5.02
C GLY A 257 -31.37 5.57 -4.86
N PHE A 258 -30.82 5.77 -3.67
CA PHE A 258 -29.37 5.66 -3.42
C PHE A 258 -28.94 4.23 -3.09
N VAL A 259 -27.65 3.96 -3.21
CA VAL A 259 -27.02 2.71 -2.77
C VAL A 259 -27.26 2.54 -1.27
N ASP A 260 -27.84 1.40 -0.87
CA ASP A 260 -28.10 1.08 0.52
C ASP A 260 -26.84 0.51 1.19
N LEU A 261 -25.89 1.41 1.48
CA LEU A 261 -24.62 1.05 2.11
C LEU A 261 -24.81 0.33 3.45
N LYS A 262 -25.82 0.70 4.24
CA LYS A 262 -26.10 0.05 5.52
C LYS A 262 -26.40 -1.43 5.30
N LYS A 263 -27.35 -1.74 4.41
CA LYS A 263 -27.67 -3.12 4.07
C LYS A 263 -26.46 -3.87 3.52
N ILE A 264 -25.69 -3.28 2.60
CA ILE A 264 -24.50 -3.91 2.02
C ILE A 264 -23.49 -4.31 3.12
N LEU A 265 -23.22 -3.41 4.06
CA LEU A 265 -22.26 -3.62 5.13
C LEU A 265 -22.78 -4.57 6.23
N GLU A 266 -24.09 -4.59 6.49
CA GLU A 266 -24.74 -5.57 7.36
C GLU A 266 -24.73 -6.98 6.75
N ASP A 267 -24.98 -7.11 5.44
CA ASP A 267 -25.03 -8.39 4.73
C ASP A 267 -23.68 -9.12 4.73
N ILE A 268 -22.56 -8.39 4.89
CA ILE A 268 -21.20 -8.95 5.00
C ILE A 268 -20.66 -8.97 6.43
N ASP A 269 -21.46 -8.57 7.43
CA ASP A 269 -21.01 -8.41 8.82
C ASP A 269 -19.68 -7.63 8.94
N ILE A 270 -19.68 -6.39 8.46
CA ILE A 270 -18.44 -5.62 8.28
C ILE A 270 -17.58 -5.51 9.55
N CYS A 271 -18.20 -5.56 10.74
CA CYS A 271 -17.46 -5.46 11.99
C CYS A 271 -16.57 -6.67 12.26
N GLU A 272 -16.87 -7.86 11.73
CA GLU A 272 -15.94 -8.99 11.79
C GLU A 272 -14.65 -8.68 11.00
N TYR A 273 -14.78 -8.10 9.80
CA TYR A 273 -13.63 -7.69 9.00
C TYR A 273 -12.82 -6.58 9.67
N VAL A 274 -13.49 -5.55 10.20
CA VAL A 274 -12.85 -4.36 10.79
C VAL A 274 -12.22 -4.66 12.15
N ASP A 275 -12.92 -5.37 13.03
CA ASP A 275 -12.46 -5.58 14.41
C ASP A 275 -11.51 -6.77 14.52
N ASP A 276 -11.76 -7.85 13.80
CA ASP A 276 -11.00 -9.09 13.95
C ASP A 276 -9.85 -9.16 12.94
N SER A 277 -10.11 -8.67 11.72
CA SER A 277 -9.17 -8.73 10.60
C SER A 277 -8.53 -7.37 10.26
N ASN A 278 -8.82 -6.33 11.04
CA ASN A 278 -8.22 -5.00 10.92
C ASN A 278 -8.40 -4.35 9.53
N VAL A 279 -9.46 -4.71 8.80
CA VAL A 279 -9.83 -4.03 7.54
C VAL A 279 -10.00 -2.55 7.80
N LYS A 280 -9.38 -1.74 6.95
CA LYS A 280 -9.39 -0.27 7.08
C LYS A 280 -10.31 0.38 6.07
N GLU A 281 -10.39 -0.21 4.88
CA GLU A 281 -11.20 0.32 3.81
C GLU A 281 -12.05 -0.76 3.15
N VAL A 282 -13.27 -0.34 2.78
CA VAL A 282 -14.25 -1.15 2.07
C VAL A 282 -14.58 -0.44 0.77
N TRP A 283 -14.27 -1.05 -0.36
CA TRP A 283 -14.50 -0.48 -1.68
C TRP A 283 -15.69 -1.16 -2.32
N VAL A 284 -16.81 -0.47 -2.37
CA VAL A 284 -18.04 -0.96 -2.99
C VAL A 284 -18.02 -0.56 -4.46
N TRP A 285 -17.89 -1.55 -5.34
CA TRP A 285 -17.94 -1.35 -6.78
C TRP A 285 -19.40 -1.36 -7.24
N VAL A 286 -19.81 -0.24 -7.81
CA VAL A 286 -21.19 0.02 -8.24
C VAL A 286 -21.22 0.36 -9.73
N TYR A 287 -22.39 0.25 -10.34
CA TYR A 287 -22.62 0.68 -11.71
C TYR A 287 -23.22 2.07 -11.75
N ARG A 288 -22.93 2.79 -12.85
CA ARG A 288 -23.53 4.09 -13.09
C ARG A 288 -25.03 3.92 -13.35
N ASP A 289 -25.83 4.44 -12.43
CA ASP A 289 -27.25 4.74 -12.63
C ASP A 289 -27.44 6.26 -12.66
N ASN A 290 -28.66 6.76 -12.81
CA ASN A 290 -28.99 8.19 -12.78
C ASN A 290 -28.70 8.88 -11.43
N ASP A 291 -28.22 8.15 -10.43
CA ASP A 291 -27.96 8.63 -9.07
C ASP A 291 -26.49 9.03 -8.88
N LYS A 292 -26.25 10.10 -8.11
CA LYS A 292 -24.89 10.46 -7.68
C LYS A 292 -24.45 9.48 -6.59
N PRO A 293 -23.37 8.70 -6.79
CA PRO A 293 -22.88 7.81 -5.76
C PRO A 293 -22.35 8.63 -4.57
N VAL A 294 -22.51 8.11 -3.36
CA VAL A 294 -21.80 8.61 -2.18
C VAL A 294 -20.31 8.36 -2.40
N GLU A 295 -19.48 9.39 -2.47
CA GLU A 295 -18.05 9.22 -2.80
C GLU A 295 -17.31 8.40 -1.75
N PHE A 296 -17.45 8.79 -0.47
CA PHE A 296 -16.86 8.07 0.67
C PHE A 296 -17.60 8.38 1.98
N SER A 297 -17.38 7.51 2.97
CA SER A 297 -17.83 7.67 4.36
C SER A 297 -16.80 7.10 5.32
N THR A 298 -16.29 7.88 6.26
CA THR A 298 -15.44 7.37 7.36
C THR A 298 -16.28 7.22 8.61
N VAL A 299 -16.49 6.00 9.07
CA VAL A 299 -17.26 5.68 10.27
C VAL A 299 -16.31 5.59 11.46
N PHE A 300 -16.60 6.35 12.51
CA PHE A 300 -15.75 6.40 13.70
C PHE A 300 -16.11 5.25 14.64
N GLY A 301 -15.11 4.42 14.94
CA GLY A 301 -15.28 3.29 15.84
C GLY A 301 -15.49 3.69 17.30
N HIS A 302 -15.93 2.75 18.11
CA HIS A 302 -16.09 2.99 19.56
C HIS A 302 -14.78 3.32 20.29
N ASN A 303 -13.62 2.90 19.76
CA ASN A 303 -12.32 3.26 20.32
C ASN A 303 -12.01 4.76 20.22
N SER A 304 -12.60 5.47 19.26
CA SER A 304 -12.44 6.92 19.05
C SER A 304 -13.68 7.71 19.47
N LYS A 305 -14.54 7.14 20.32
CA LYS A 305 -15.80 7.75 20.77
C LYS A 305 -15.69 9.19 21.31
N ASN A 306 -14.58 9.50 21.98
CA ASN A 306 -14.34 10.84 22.53
C ASN A 306 -14.08 11.91 21.44
N PHE A 307 -13.78 11.47 20.22
CA PHE A 307 -13.50 12.30 19.06
C PHE A 307 -14.64 12.21 18.03
N TRP A 308 -15.79 11.64 18.40
CA TRP A 308 -16.93 11.57 17.50
C TRP A 308 -17.39 12.98 17.12
N ASN A 309 -17.35 13.23 15.82
CA ASN A 309 -18.12 14.31 15.23
C ASN A 309 -19.52 13.78 14.95
N PHE A 310 -20.53 14.59 15.24
CA PHE A 310 -21.93 14.24 14.95
C PHE A 310 -22.37 15.11 13.78
N ASP A 311 -22.70 14.49 12.66
CA ASP A 311 -23.59 15.12 11.70
C ASP A 311 -25.02 14.69 12.04
N VAL A 312 -25.95 15.65 12.02
CA VAL A 312 -27.39 15.33 12.08
C VAL A 312 -27.86 15.47 10.65
N ASP A 313 -28.02 14.33 9.99
CA ASP A 313 -28.29 14.29 8.57
C ASP A 313 -29.76 14.69 8.28
N SER A 314 -30.18 14.50 7.02
CA SER A 314 -31.54 14.81 6.58
C SER A 314 -32.64 13.97 7.21
N ASP A 315 -32.34 12.83 7.83
CA ASP A 315 -33.32 11.95 8.49
C ASP A 315 -33.45 12.20 10.00
N GLY A 316 -32.49 12.94 10.58
CA GLY A 316 -32.50 13.38 11.99
C GLY A 316 -31.82 12.41 12.95
N GLU A 317 -31.25 11.31 12.46
CA GLU A 317 -30.36 10.43 13.20
C GLU A 317 -28.95 11.03 13.31
N LYS A 318 -28.14 10.47 14.22
CA LYS A 318 -26.75 10.91 14.43
C LYS A 318 -25.80 9.99 13.71
N ASP A 319 -25.15 10.48 12.68
CA ASP A 319 -24.03 9.78 12.07
C ASP A 319 -22.72 10.12 12.79
N PHE A 320 -21.93 9.09 13.08
CA PHE A 320 -20.65 9.20 13.78
C PHE A 320 -19.50 9.05 12.79
N GLY A 321 -19.06 10.15 12.17
CA GLY A 321 -18.07 10.05 11.10
C GLY A 321 -17.70 11.32 10.36
N LEU A 322 -16.94 11.13 9.28
CA LEU A 322 -16.68 12.12 8.24
C LEU A 322 -17.35 11.68 6.95
N ILE A 323 -18.29 12.49 6.49
CA ILE A 323 -19.19 12.14 5.39
C ILE A 323 -18.89 13.01 4.18
N GLY A 324 -18.67 12.37 3.02
CA GLY A 324 -18.43 13.07 1.75
C GLY A 324 -19.71 13.63 1.11
N SER A 325 -20.88 13.05 1.41
CA SER A 325 -22.17 13.44 0.78
C SER A 325 -23.38 13.30 1.70
N TYR A 326 -24.37 14.18 1.53
CA TYR A 326 -25.54 14.43 2.41
C TYR A 326 -26.53 13.27 2.70
N HIS A 327 -26.24 12.01 2.34
CA HIS A 327 -27.21 10.91 2.42
C HIS A 327 -26.58 9.60 2.88
N LEU A 328 -26.26 9.50 4.16
CA LEU A 328 -25.88 8.23 4.76
C LEU A 328 -26.85 7.88 5.87
N ASN A 329 -27.24 6.60 5.87
CA ASN A 329 -28.11 6.05 6.90
C ASN A 329 -27.22 5.24 7.83
N ASP A 330 -27.14 5.58 9.12
CA ASP A 330 -26.82 4.67 10.23
C ASP A 330 -25.84 3.54 9.89
N LEU A 331 -24.65 3.87 9.38
CA LEU A 331 -23.69 2.83 8.99
C LEU A 331 -23.25 2.02 10.24
N PRO A 332 -22.97 0.71 10.10
CA PRO A 332 -22.58 -0.12 11.25
C PRO A 332 -21.36 0.45 11.99
N VAL A 333 -21.51 0.76 13.28
CA VAL A 333 -20.41 1.26 14.11
C VAL A 333 -19.69 0.08 14.76
N CYS A 334 -18.44 -0.14 14.35
CA CYS A 334 -17.59 -1.20 14.91
C CYS A 334 -16.72 -0.70 16.07
N LYS A 335 -15.89 -1.56 16.65
CA LYS A 335 -14.92 -1.14 17.67
C LYS A 335 -13.84 -0.23 17.07
N ASN A 336 -13.31 -0.59 15.90
CA ASN A 336 -12.35 0.22 15.16
C ASN A 336 -13.03 1.06 14.07
N SER A 337 -12.43 2.20 13.72
CA SER A 337 -12.86 3.02 12.59
C SER A 337 -12.53 2.36 11.25
N TYR A 338 -13.38 2.60 10.25
CA TYR A 338 -13.17 2.18 8.87
C TYR A 338 -13.72 3.23 7.89
N THR A 339 -13.32 3.13 6.63
CA THR A 339 -13.85 3.96 5.55
C THR A 339 -14.50 3.09 4.48
N VAL A 340 -15.68 3.46 4.03
CA VAL A 340 -16.33 2.89 2.86
C VAL A 340 -16.30 3.88 1.70
N TYR A 341 -16.03 3.37 0.50
CA TYR A 341 -16.06 4.10 -0.77
C TYR A 341 -17.10 3.49 -1.69
N ASN A 342 -17.76 4.32 -2.50
CA ASN A 342 -18.44 3.82 -3.69
C ASN A 342 -17.67 4.24 -4.93
N PHE A 343 -17.20 3.25 -5.66
CA PHE A 343 -16.50 3.47 -6.92
C PHE A 343 -17.35 2.97 -8.08
N LEU A 344 -17.51 3.81 -9.10
CA LEU A 344 -18.13 3.40 -10.34
C LEU A 344 -17.15 2.48 -11.08
N ILE A 345 -17.59 1.27 -11.41
CA ILE A 345 -16.72 0.27 -12.04
C ILE A 345 -16.25 0.69 -13.45
N THR A 346 -17.02 1.55 -14.13
CA THR A 346 -16.68 2.04 -15.47
C THR A 346 -15.97 3.40 -15.46
N SER A 347 -15.73 3.99 -14.29
CA SER A 347 -15.04 5.28 -14.18
C SER A 347 -13.55 5.15 -14.45
N SER A 348 -12.94 6.26 -14.88
CA SER A 348 -11.49 6.35 -15.02
C SER A 348 -10.82 6.27 -13.65
N LEU A 349 -9.57 5.81 -13.63
CA LEU A 349 -8.75 5.81 -12.40
C LEU A 349 -8.58 7.22 -11.82
N GLY A 350 -8.56 8.28 -12.65
CA GLY A 350 -8.47 9.66 -12.19
C GLY A 350 -9.73 10.15 -11.45
N GLU A 351 -10.92 9.73 -11.89
CA GLU A 351 -12.18 9.96 -11.17
C GLU A 351 -12.20 9.19 -9.84
N ILE A 352 -11.85 7.90 -9.88
CA ILE A 352 -11.83 7.03 -8.68
C ILE A 352 -10.85 7.58 -7.62
N ILE A 353 -9.65 7.97 -8.04
CA ILE A 353 -8.67 8.60 -7.13
C ILE A 353 -9.16 9.96 -6.64
N GLY A 354 -9.95 10.70 -7.41
CA GLY A 354 -10.60 11.94 -6.95
C GLY A 354 -11.48 11.73 -5.71
N ASN A 355 -12.31 10.69 -5.70
CA ASN A 355 -13.11 10.32 -4.52
C ASN A 355 -12.23 9.97 -3.32
N TYR A 356 -11.12 9.27 -3.56
CA TYR A 356 -10.15 8.92 -2.53
C TYR A 356 -9.48 10.18 -1.94
N THR A 357 -9.06 11.12 -2.77
CA THR A 357 -8.40 12.36 -2.34
C THR A 357 -9.37 13.31 -1.64
N HIS A 358 -10.65 13.38 -2.01
CA HIS A 358 -11.66 14.14 -1.23
C HIS A 358 -11.74 13.68 0.23
N ARG A 359 -11.61 12.37 0.50
CA ARG A 359 -11.52 11.87 1.89
C ARG A 359 -10.31 12.44 2.60
N ILE A 360 -9.16 12.49 1.95
CA ILE A 360 -7.94 13.06 2.55
C ILE A 360 -8.20 14.50 2.98
N GLU A 361 -8.77 15.33 2.09
CA GLU A 361 -9.04 16.73 2.40
C GLU A 361 -9.97 16.86 3.60
N LYS A 362 -11.04 16.07 3.64
CA LYS A 362 -12.01 16.09 4.74
C LYS A 362 -11.40 15.58 6.04
N THR A 363 -10.57 14.56 6.00
CA THR A 363 -9.92 13.99 7.18
C THR A 363 -8.88 14.94 7.77
N LEU A 364 -8.01 15.50 6.93
CA LEU A 364 -6.96 16.40 7.41
C LEU A 364 -7.51 17.77 7.84
N SER A 365 -8.55 18.27 7.17
CA SER A 365 -9.28 19.47 7.61
C SER A 365 -9.96 19.25 8.97
N TYR A 366 -10.55 18.08 9.19
CA TYR A 366 -11.16 17.75 10.49
C TYR A 366 -10.14 17.72 11.63
N VAL A 367 -8.94 17.19 11.36
CA VAL A 367 -7.88 17.06 12.36
C VAL A 367 -7.25 18.40 12.73
N ASP A 368 -6.92 19.23 11.73
CA ASP A 368 -6.32 20.55 11.92
C ASP A 368 -6.56 21.42 10.68
N GLU A 369 -7.71 22.07 10.65
CA GLU A 369 -8.15 22.92 9.54
C GLU A 369 -7.13 24.03 9.20
N ASN A 370 -6.52 24.65 10.20
CA ASN A 370 -5.61 25.78 9.98
C ASN A 370 -4.34 25.34 9.25
N THR A 371 -3.73 24.24 9.70
CA THR A 371 -2.53 23.68 9.07
C THR A 371 -2.86 23.12 7.68
N TRP A 372 -4.04 22.52 7.52
CA TRP A 372 -4.51 21.99 6.24
C TRP A 372 -4.81 23.10 5.20
N LEU A 373 -5.52 24.15 5.57
CA LEU A 373 -5.81 25.30 4.68
C LEU A 373 -4.53 25.97 4.19
N ARG A 374 -3.54 26.04 5.07
CA ARG A 374 -2.20 26.50 4.78
C ARG A 374 -1.54 25.64 3.70
N PHE A 375 -1.55 24.31 3.85
CA PHE A 375 -1.09 23.38 2.81
C PHE A 375 -1.84 23.57 1.48
N ASN A 376 -3.18 23.64 1.51
CA ASN A 376 -4.00 23.84 0.30
C ASN A 376 -3.71 25.15 -0.41
N SER A 377 -3.41 26.22 0.33
CA SER A 377 -3.04 27.52 -0.25
C SER A 377 -1.75 27.43 -1.07
N SER A 378 -0.88 26.48 -0.75
CA SER A 378 0.38 26.23 -1.43
C SER A 378 0.27 25.17 -2.51
N CYS A 379 -0.36 24.04 -2.20
CA CYS A 379 -0.41 22.84 -3.03
C CYS A 379 -1.69 22.67 -3.83
N GLY A 380 -2.68 23.56 -3.67
CA GLY A 380 -4.00 23.38 -4.27
C GLY A 380 -4.81 22.28 -3.58
N THR A 381 -5.90 21.90 -4.23
CA THR A 381 -6.81 20.83 -3.79
C THR A 381 -6.79 19.69 -4.80
N THR A 382 -7.47 18.59 -4.53
CA THR A 382 -7.64 17.50 -5.50
C THR A 382 -8.25 17.96 -6.83
N ASP A 383 -9.14 18.95 -6.78
CA ASP A 383 -9.89 19.45 -7.94
C ASP A 383 -9.26 20.69 -8.57
N CYS A 384 -8.35 21.35 -7.88
CA CYS A 384 -7.79 22.65 -8.25
C CYS A 384 -6.26 22.60 -8.15
N PRO A 385 -5.53 22.41 -9.27
CA PRO A 385 -4.08 22.42 -9.24
C PRO A 385 -3.53 23.79 -8.83
N PRO A 386 -2.36 23.84 -8.16
CA PRO A 386 -1.82 25.08 -7.59
C PRO A 386 -1.33 26.08 -8.64
N ASN A 387 -1.32 25.70 -9.93
CA ASN A 387 -0.94 26.59 -11.02
C ASN A 387 -2.08 27.50 -11.52
N LEU A 388 -3.31 27.29 -11.04
CA LEU A 388 -4.48 28.08 -11.40
C LEU A 388 -5.19 28.60 -10.14
N ASP A 389 -6.04 29.62 -10.31
CA ASP A 389 -6.87 30.18 -9.23
C ASP A 389 -8.32 29.69 -9.34
N TRP A 390 -9.00 29.57 -8.19
CA TRP A 390 -10.44 29.30 -8.15
C TRP A 390 -11.24 30.47 -8.78
N PRO A 391 -12.32 30.20 -9.55
CA PRO A 391 -12.87 28.90 -9.94
C PRO A 391 -12.27 28.31 -11.22
N TYR A 392 -11.32 28.99 -11.86
CA TYR A 392 -10.77 28.61 -13.17
C TYR A 392 -9.92 27.34 -13.14
N CYS A 393 -9.40 26.96 -11.97
CA CYS A 393 -8.63 25.73 -11.78
C CYS A 393 -9.47 24.44 -11.82
N LEU A 394 -10.79 24.53 -11.64
CA LEU A 394 -11.64 23.37 -11.37
C LEU A 394 -11.58 22.35 -12.51
N TYR A 395 -10.98 21.18 -12.24
CA TYR A 395 -10.76 20.09 -13.19
C TYR A 395 -9.83 20.41 -14.37
N TYR A 396 -9.01 21.47 -14.27
CA TYR A 396 -8.05 21.88 -15.31
C TYR A 396 -6.60 21.48 -14.98
N TRP A 397 -6.39 20.19 -14.69
CA TRP A 397 -5.07 19.65 -14.33
C TRP A 397 -4.06 19.65 -15.48
N ASN A 398 -4.50 19.75 -16.72
CA ASN A 398 -3.63 19.78 -17.90
C ASN A 398 -3.24 21.20 -18.34
N SER A 399 -3.55 22.23 -17.55
CA SER A 399 -3.21 23.61 -17.89
C SER A 399 -1.71 23.85 -17.88
N GLU A 400 -1.21 24.40 -19.00
CA GLU A 400 0.19 24.83 -19.15
C GLU A 400 0.47 26.18 -18.49
N GLU A 401 -0.54 26.86 -17.95
CA GLU A 401 -0.34 28.13 -17.23
C GLU A 401 0.65 27.93 -16.09
N GLU A 402 1.66 28.80 -16.06
CA GLU A 402 2.73 28.74 -15.07
C GLU A 402 2.43 29.71 -13.92
N LYS A 403 2.54 29.21 -12.69
CA LYS A 403 2.43 30.02 -11.48
C LYS A 403 3.53 29.63 -10.50
N ASN A 404 4.04 30.61 -9.78
CA ASN A 404 4.97 30.37 -8.69
C ASN A 404 4.22 29.81 -7.48
N SER A 405 4.61 28.63 -7.02
CA SER A 405 4.07 27.98 -5.82
C SER A 405 5.21 27.49 -4.92
N ASN A 406 4.99 27.52 -3.61
CA ASN A 406 5.85 26.92 -2.60
C ASN A 406 5.42 25.48 -2.24
N CYS A 407 4.56 24.80 -3.00
CA CYS A 407 4.08 23.45 -2.66
C CYS A 407 5.22 22.44 -2.39
N VAL A 408 6.21 22.38 -3.30
CA VAL A 408 7.35 21.46 -3.17
C VAL A 408 8.22 21.79 -1.95
N SER A 409 8.27 23.06 -1.53
CA SER A 409 9.07 23.53 -0.40
C SER A 409 8.24 23.83 0.84
N TRP A 410 6.95 23.44 0.85
CA TRP A 410 5.97 23.81 1.86
C TRP A 410 6.53 23.67 3.28
N TYR A 411 6.45 24.76 4.05
CA TYR A 411 6.86 24.85 5.45
C TYR A 411 8.37 24.66 5.75
N ARG A 412 9.27 24.93 4.80
CA ARG A 412 10.72 25.05 5.10
C ARG A 412 11.05 26.45 5.64
N GLU A 413 12.03 26.55 6.56
CA GLU A 413 12.59 27.81 7.12
C GLU A 413 12.96 28.88 6.06
N ASN A 414 13.08 28.47 4.79
CA ASN A 414 13.17 29.37 3.65
C ASN A 414 12.17 28.90 2.58
N GLU A 415 10.95 29.43 2.59
CA GLU A 415 9.98 29.15 1.54
C GLU A 415 10.54 29.59 0.19
N TYR A 416 10.75 28.62 -0.71
CA TYR A 416 11.18 28.89 -2.08
C TYR A 416 10.02 28.60 -3.01
N PHE A 417 9.66 29.59 -3.80
CA PHE A 417 8.68 29.44 -4.86
C PHE A 417 9.35 28.86 -6.09
N SER A 418 8.74 27.84 -6.68
CA SER A 418 9.10 27.30 -7.98
C SER A 418 7.96 27.52 -8.96
N ALA A 419 8.30 27.81 -10.21
CA ALA A 419 7.35 27.73 -11.31
C ALA A 419 6.79 26.32 -11.41
N ILE A 420 5.46 26.20 -11.40
CA ILE A 420 4.74 24.94 -11.54
C ILE A 420 3.65 25.08 -12.60
N ASN A 421 3.36 23.98 -13.27
CA ASN A 421 2.27 23.79 -14.23
C ASN A 421 2.06 22.29 -14.48
N CYS A 422 1.24 21.94 -15.47
CA CYS A 422 0.99 20.55 -15.83
C CYS A 422 2.24 19.70 -16.13
N HIS A 423 3.34 20.31 -16.62
CA HIS A 423 4.59 19.57 -16.84
C HIS A 423 5.27 19.10 -15.55
N THR A 424 4.91 19.70 -14.41
CA THR A 424 5.42 19.30 -13.09
C THR A 424 4.97 17.89 -12.71
N TRP A 425 3.74 17.51 -13.06
CA TRP A 425 3.19 16.18 -12.74
C TRP A 425 3.03 15.26 -13.96
N TYR A 426 2.87 15.80 -15.17
CA TYR A 426 2.76 14.99 -16.39
C TYR A 426 4.10 14.75 -17.11
N GLY A 427 5.15 15.51 -16.79
CA GLY A 427 6.39 15.49 -17.55
C GLY A 427 6.25 16.26 -18.87
N SER A 428 6.73 15.72 -19.99
CA SER A 428 6.80 16.48 -21.25
C SER A 428 5.46 16.74 -21.95
N ILE A 429 4.40 15.99 -21.64
CA ILE A 429 3.11 16.07 -22.33
C ILE A 429 2.02 16.26 -21.29
N CYS A 430 1.29 17.37 -21.32
CA CYS A 430 0.16 17.61 -20.44
C CYS A 430 -1.08 16.86 -20.92
N GLU A 431 -1.32 15.69 -20.34
CA GLU A 431 -2.42 14.80 -20.71
C GLU A 431 -3.66 15.09 -19.86
N ASP A 432 -4.86 14.94 -20.42
CA ASP A 432 -6.08 14.90 -19.62
C ASP A 432 -6.38 13.44 -19.25
N ASP A 433 -5.88 13.02 -18.09
CA ASP A 433 -6.13 11.70 -17.47
C ASP A 433 -7.13 11.79 -16.31
N PHE A 434 -8.02 12.78 -16.35
CA PHE A 434 -8.91 13.14 -15.24
C PHE A 434 -8.14 13.47 -13.94
N GLY A 435 -6.93 14.02 -14.09
CA GLY A 435 -6.08 14.47 -12.99
C GLY A 435 -5.39 13.35 -12.22
N LEU A 436 -5.31 12.13 -12.76
CA LEU A 436 -4.67 11.00 -12.09
C LEU A 436 -3.24 11.31 -11.68
N LYS A 437 -2.36 11.68 -12.64
CA LYS A 437 -0.95 12.01 -12.34
C LYS A 437 -0.82 13.22 -11.42
N TYR A 438 -1.67 14.23 -11.58
CA TYR A 438 -1.71 15.38 -10.66
C TYR A 438 -2.02 14.93 -9.23
N LYS A 439 -3.05 14.12 -9.02
CA LYS A 439 -3.46 13.65 -7.67
C LYS A 439 -2.38 12.78 -7.03
N ILE A 440 -1.68 11.94 -7.79
CA ILE A 440 -0.50 11.22 -7.28
C ILE A 440 0.58 12.21 -6.82
N TRP A 441 0.97 13.17 -7.67
CA TRP A 441 1.96 14.19 -7.31
C TRP A 441 1.53 15.03 -6.09
N TRP A 442 0.26 15.42 -6.02
CA TRP A 442 -0.32 16.18 -4.91
C TRP A 442 -0.23 15.38 -3.61
N MET A 443 -0.63 14.11 -3.62
CA MET A 443 -0.45 13.21 -2.47
C MET A 443 1.02 13.08 -2.06
N GLN A 444 1.96 13.01 -3.01
CA GLN A 444 3.39 12.93 -2.70
C GLN A 444 3.94 14.20 -2.03
N ASN A 445 3.22 15.33 -2.10
CA ASN A 445 3.58 16.55 -1.35
C ASN A 445 2.99 16.58 0.08
N ILE A 446 2.03 15.71 0.41
CA ILE A 446 1.47 15.61 1.76
C ILE A 446 2.54 15.07 2.72
N PRO A 447 2.83 15.75 3.85
CA PRO A 447 3.83 15.33 4.82
C PRO A 447 3.69 13.87 5.25
N GLY A 448 4.62 13.04 4.75
CA GLY A 448 4.67 11.63 5.08
C GLY A 448 5.67 11.29 6.18
N LYS A 449 6.00 10.01 6.27
CA LYS A 449 7.04 9.54 7.18
C LYS A 449 8.39 10.17 6.83
N ASN A 450 9.18 10.47 7.86
CA ASN A 450 10.50 11.08 7.73
C ASN A 450 10.51 12.37 6.88
N ASN A 451 9.41 13.14 6.86
CA ASN A 451 9.33 14.38 6.09
C ASN A 451 10.40 15.42 6.48
N GLY A 452 10.92 15.35 7.71
CA GLY A 452 12.04 16.15 8.19
C GLY A 452 11.72 17.63 8.41
N ILE A 453 10.44 18.02 8.33
CA ILE A 453 10.00 19.41 8.46
C ILE A 453 9.99 19.80 9.94
N LYS A 454 10.62 20.94 10.23
CA LYS A 454 10.62 21.60 11.54
C LYS A 454 10.08 23.02 11.37
N LEU A 455 9.28 23.46 12.33
CA LEU A 455 8.78 24.82 12.38
C LEU A 455 9.76 25.72 13.15
N ASP A 456 9.56 27.03 13.04
CA ASP A 456 10.44 28.04 13.68
C ASP A 456 10.50 27.90 15.21
N ASP A 457 9.46 27.35 15.83
CA ASP A 457 9.41 27.08 17.28
C ASP A 457 10.06 25.75 17.68
N GLY A 458 10.59 25.00 16.71
CA GLY A 458 11.23 23.71 16.88
C GLY A 458 10.28 22.50 16.90
N SER A 459 8.96 22.72 16.83
CA SER A 459 7.98 21.64 16.64
C SER A 459 8.17 21.00 15.27
N LYS A 460 7.64 19.78 15.10
CA LYS A 460 7.80 19.01 13.86
C LYS A 460 6.45 18.73 13.23
N ILE A 461 6.43 18.64 11.90
CA ILE A 461 5.26 18.14 11.18
C ILE A 461 5.18 16.62 11.34
N LYS A 462 4.02 16.13 11.80
CA LYS A 462 3.75 14.69 11.93
C LYS A 462 3.64 14.01 10.56
N ASN A 463 3.63 12.68 10.54
CA ASN A 463 3.23 11.92 9.37
C ASN A 463 1.69 11.99 9.23
N TRP A 464 1.19 12.79 8.29
CA TRP A 464 -0.25 13.03 8.13
C TRP A 464 -1.01 11.79 7.66
N TRP A 465 -0.31 10.88 6.96
CA TRP A 465 -0.89 9.62 6.53
C TRP A 465 -1.30 8.70 7.69
N GLU A 466 -0.83 8.93 8.92
CA GLU A 466 -1.32 8.18 10.09
C GLU A 466 -2.83 8.32 10.29
N PHE A 467 -3.40 9.49 9.98
CA PHE A 467 -4.85 9.72 10.06
C PHE A 467 -5.64 8.95 9.00
N ILE A 468 -5.01 8.62 7.87
CA ILE A 468 -5.66 7.84 6.81
C ILE A 468 -5.54 6.33 7.07
N GLY A 469 -4.34 5.87 7.49
CA GLY A 469 -4.06 4.45 7.67
C GLY A 469 -4.43 3.87 9.04
N ASN A 470 -4.44 4.67 10.11
CA ASN A 470 -4.83 4.25 11.45
C ASN A 470 -5.46 5.40 12.24
N PHE A 471 -6.64 5.81 11.77
CA PHE A 471 -7.37 6.96 12.27
C PHE A 471 -7.54 6.97 13.80
N ASP A 472 -7.99 5.86 14.40
CA ASP A 472 -8.20 5.77 15.85
C ASP A 472 -6.94 6.08 16.67
N LYS A 473 -5.80 5.51 16.26
CA LYS A 473 -4.52 5.72 16.95
C LYS A 473 -3.98 7.13 16.69
N ALA A 474 -4.19 7.67 15.49
CA ALA A 474 -3.71 8.99 15.11
C ALA A 474 -4.47 10.11 15.85
N LEU A 475 -5.78 9.98 16.02
CA LEU A 475 -6.59 10.92 16.79
C LEU A 475 -6.11 11.10 18.24
N MET A 476 -5.60 10.03 18.86
CA MET A 476 -5.03 10.10 20.22
C MET A 476 -3.76 10.97 20.30
N LYS A 477 -3.12 11.30 19.17
CA LYS A 477 -1.90 12.12 19.13
C LYS A 477 -2.17 13.61 18.93
N GLU A 478 -3.41 14.00 18.64
CA GLU A 478 -3.92 15.37 18.39
C GLU A 478 -3.17 16.20 17.32
N GLY A 479 -3.88 16.77 16.36
CA GLY A 479 -3.33 17.73 15.39
C GLY A 479 -2.27 17.20 14.40
N LEU A 480 -1.83 18.07 13.50
CA LEU A 480 -0.88 17.75 12.41
C LEU A 480 0.59 18.10 12.74
N ILE A 481 0.82 18.72 13.90
CA ILE A 481 2.11 19.21 14.41
C ILE A 481 2.39 18.56 15.79
N GLU A 482 3.65 18.24 16.10
CA GLU A 482 4.12 17.65 17.39
C GLU A 482 3.88 18.54 18.61
#